data_AF-E4T246-F1
#
_entry.id   AF-E4T246-F1
#
_cell.length_a   1.000
_cell.length_b   1.000
_cell.length_c   1.000
_cell.angle_alpha   90.00
_cell.angle_beta   90.00
_cell.angle_gamma   90.00
#
_symmetry.space_group_name_H-M   'P 1'
#
loop_
_entity.id
_entity.type
_entity.pdbx_description
1 polymer ?
#
loop_
_entity_poly.entity_id
_entity_poly.type
_entity_poly.pdbx_seq_one_letter_code
_entity_poly.pdbx_strand_id
1 'polypeptide(L)'
;MDLIEFKNIEIFEINGSSKIKFEGLYSPIELAREFTKRWIPYYECHKCGKGDYCKFAIPYFGDNYYKQDIQCGVAKKALENYILRTFHVLNNANKQKQQNYVDSAFYFFKYIYLSEQLNGLFINDDKLEYLGKYSISLLTEILSLRDVLNKFGKDFKMFSELYNGQSLLLVEGKSELKFIEYLGGDDILSNSFTFIVESYNGKGNKLPKRIEMLIEDYQTKGYSIYIQGDEDGDGDGSGYDKFKYYVDKGTISKKNIFQFKYDFESSIPIEILFHILQELGYLKDNSLDDLIKLPKNKSINTILKEKFDIDTEKNKLKTQIAKKIGNIIFNSTYKETEKYNEFELFKFTRFLDRIK
;
A
#
# COMPACT_ATOMS: atom_id res chain seq x y z
N MET A 1 -19.27 -22.29 -17.65
CA MET A 1 -18.54 -21.00 -17.66
C MET A 1 -19.58 -19.92 -17.73
N ASP A 2 -19.52 -18.96 -16.83
CA ASP A 2 -20.47 -17.85 -16.82
C ASP A 2 -20.26 -16.99 -18.07
N LEU A 3 -21.34 -16.72 -18.76
CA LEU A 3 -21.39 -15.82 -19.92
C LEU A 3 -22.00 -14.51 -19.47
N ILE A 4 -21.40 -13.39 -19.88
CA ILE A 4 -21.86 -12.06 -19.47
C ILE A 4 -22.26 -11.28 -20.71
N GLU A 5 -23.48 -10.75 -20.67
CA GLU A 5 -24.03 -9.94 -21.74
C GLU A 5 -23.65 -8.47 -21.52
N PHE A 6 -22.99 -7.89 -22.52
CA PHE A 6 -22.69 -6.47 -22.59
C PHE A 6 -23.70 -5.84 -23.54
N LYS A 7 -24.52 -4.90 -23.05
CA LYS A 7 -25.52 -4.16 -23.82
C LYS A 7 -25.37 -2.67 -23.59
N ASN A 8 -25.20 -1.90 -24.66
CA ASN A 8 -24.93 -0.45 -24.59
C ASN A 8 -23.72 -0.13 -23.70
N ILE A 9 -22.68 -0.96 -23.77
CA ILE A 9 -21.38 -0.66 -23.16
C ILE A 9 -20.49 -0.07 -24.25
N GLU A 10 -19.60 0.82 -23.87
CA GLU A 10 -18.62 1.40 -24.78
C GLU A 10 -17.21 1.02 -24.34
N ILE A 11 -16.31 0.79 -25.29
CA ILE A 11 -14.90 0.55 -24.99
C ILE A 11 -14.03 1.54 -25.72
N PHE A 12 -12.88 1.87 -25.13
CA PHE A 12 -11.91 2.74 -25.79
C PHE A 12 -11.35 2.11 -27.06
N GLU A 13 -11.09 2.95 -28.05
CA GLU A 13 -10.16 2.63 -29.13
C GLU A 13 -8.71 2.58 -28.59
N ILE A 14 -7.81 1.95 -29.34
CA ILE A 14 -6.41 1.70 -28.93
C ILE A 14 -5.67 2.95 -28.40
N ASN A 15 -5.90 4.12 -29.01
CA ASN A 15 -5.28 5.38 -28.62
C ASN A 15 -5.92 6.01 -27.36
N GLY A 16 -7.13 5.58 -27.01
CA GLY A 16 -7.95 6.12 -25.92
C GLY A 16 -8.59 7.48 -26.22
N SER A 17 -8.66 7.92 -27.48
CA SER A 17 -9.27 9.21 -27.85
C SER A 17 -10.79 9.18 -27.92
N SER A 18 -11.35 8.00 -28.17
CA SER A 18 -12.76 7.79 -28.50
C SER A 18 -13.20 6.45 -27.95
N LYS A 19 -14.52 6.30 -27.77
CA LYS A 19 -15.13 5.04 -27.41
C LYS A 19 -16.04 4.55 -28.54
N ILE A 20 -16.13 3.24 -28.67
CA ILE A 20 -16.98 2.55 -29.63
C ILE A 20 -17.92 1.59 -28.91
N LYS A 21 -19.08 1.34 -29.52
CA LYS A 21 -20.08 0.42 -28.98
C LYS A 21 -19.50 -1.00 -28.86
N PHE A 22 -19.73 -1.63 -27.73
CA PHE A 22 -19.32 -2.98 -27.39
C PHE A 22 -20.51 -3.78 -26.89
N GLU A 23 -20.92 -4.76 -27.68
CA GLU A 23 -22.10 -5.58 -27.41
C GLU A 23 -21.83 -7.03 -27.73
N GLY A 24 -22.42 -7.91 -26.93
CA GLY A 24 -22.33 -9.34 -27.15
C GLY A 24 -22.38 -10.12 -25.85
N LEU A 25 -22.40 -11.43 -25.99
CA LEU A 25 -22.31 -12.39 -24.91
C LEU A 25 -20.91 -12.97 -24.92
N TYR A 26 -20.18 -12.83 -23.81
CA TYR A 26 -18.77 -13.23 -23.75
C TYR A 26 -18.49 -14.14 -22.56
N SER A 27 -17.71 -15.18 -22.78
CA SER A 27 -16.92 -15.85 -21.75
C SER A 27 -15.67 -15.01 -21.40
N PRO A 28 -14.99 -15.27 -20.27
CA PRO A 28 -13.76 -14.55 -19.95
C PRO A 28 -12.66 -14.73 -21.02
N ILE A 29 -12.60 -15.89 -21.67
CA ILE A 29 -11.62 -16.19 -22.72
C ILE A 29 -11.93 -15.38 -23.99
N GLU A 30 -13.19 -15.31 -24.39
CA GLU A 30 -13.62 -14.53 -25.55
C GLU A 30 -13.46 -13.04 -25.33
N LEU A 31 -13.78 -12.54 -24.13
CA LEU A 31 -13.57 -11.15 -23.76
C LEU A 31 -12.09 -10.76 -23.84
N ALA A 32 -11.20 -11.60 -23.28
CA ALA A 32 -9.76 -11.38 -23.36
C ALA A 32 -9.22 -11.39 -24.79
N ARG A 33 -9.74 -12.28 -25.64
CA ARG A 33 -9.40 -12.34 -27.06
C ARG A 33 -9.85 -11.09 -27.79
N GLU A 34 -11.07 -10.62 -27.55
CA GLU A 34 -11.59 -9.39 -28.17
C GLU A 34 -10.79 -8.16 -27.76
N PHE A 35 -10.50 -8.00 -26.47
CA PHE A 35 -9.70 -6.87 -25.99
C PHE A 35 -8.27 -6.92 -26.52
N THR A 36 -7.66 -8.11 -26.55
CA THR A 36 -6.32 -8.31 -27.15
C THR A 36 -6.31 -7.88 -28.62
N LYS A 37 -7.31 -8.34 -29.40
CA LYS A 37 -7.43 -8.02 -30.83
C LYS A 37 -7.61 -6.51 -31.07
N ARG A 38 -8.35 -5.82 -30.21
CA ARG A 38 -8.68 -4.40 -30.39
C ARG A 38 -7.61 -3.44 -29.87
N TRP A 39 -6.97 -3.78 -28.75
CA TRP A 39 -6.10 -2.84 -28.05
C TRP A 39 -4.62 -3.10 -28.24
N ILE A 40 -4.20 -4.34 -28.53
CA ILE A 40 -2.78 -4.67 -28.64
C ILE A 40 -2.39 -4.63 -30.12
N PRO A 41 -1.63 -3.63 -30.57
CA PRO A 41 -1.21 -3.56 -31.95
C PRO A 41 -0.13 -4.62 -32.21
N TYR A 42 0.02 -4.98 -33.48
CA TYR A 42 1.21 -5.67 -33.95
C TYR A 42 2.39 -4.69 -33.88
N TYR A 43 3.50 -5.14 -33.30
CA TYR A 43 4.71 -4.35 -33.20
C TYR A 43 5.95 -5.24 -33.26
N GLU A 44 6.96 -4.82 -34.03
CA GLU A 44 8.24 -5.53 -34.11
C GLU A 44 9.01 -5.43 -32.78
N CYS A 45 9.21 -6.55 -32.10
CA CYS A 45 9.75 -6.55 -30.73
C CYS A 45 11.16 -5.95 -30.58
N HIS A 46 12.00 -6.00 -31.63
CA HIS A 46 13.31 -5.35 -31.57
C HIS A 46 13.20 -3.82 -31.45
N LYS A 47 12.09 -3.21 -31.92
CA LYS A 47 11.84 -1.77 -31.83
C LYS A 47 11.34 -1.33 -30.46
N CYS A 48 10.98 -2.24 -29.54
CA CYS A 48 10.49 -1.87 -28.21
C CYS A 48 11.62 -1.76 -27.18
N GLY A 49 12.87 -2.00 -27.60
CA GLY A 49 14.05 -1.97 -26.74
C GLY A 49 14.22 -3.20 -25.85
N LYS A 50 13.31 -4.19 -25.94
CA LYS A 50 13.32 -5.40 -25.11
C LYS A 50 13.52 -6.71 -25.88
N GLY A 51 13.80 -6.63 -27.18
CA GLY A 51 13.92 -7.81 -28.04
C GLY A 51 14.85 -8.88 -27.48
N ASP A 52 15.90 -8.48 -26.75
CA ASP A 52 16.98 -9.37 -26.34
C ASP A 52 16.71 -10.15 -25.05
N TYR A 53 15.79 -9.67 -24.21
CA TYR A 53 15.50 -10.28 -22.91
C TYR A 53 14.01 -10.57 -22.67
N CYS A 54 13.11 -10.11 -23.55
CA CYS A 54 11.70 -10.42 -23.46
C CYS A 54 11.44 -11.88 -23.84
N LYS A 55 10.93 -12.68 -22.89
CA LYS A 55 10.58 -14.10 -23.13
C LYS A 55 9.53 -14.34 -24.22
N PHE A 56 8.82 -13.29 -24.65
CA PHE A 56 7.81 -13.34 -25.70
C PHE A 56 8.36 -12.89 -27.06
N ALA A 57 9.59 -12.40 -27.14
CA ALA A 57 10.20 -11.99 -28.40
C ALA A 57 10.50 -13.24 -29.24
N ILE A 58 10.06 -13.23 -30.50
CA ILE A 58 10.28 -14.32 -31.44
C ILE A 58 11.28 -13.82 -32.50
N PRO A 59 12.44 -14.47 -32.68
CA PRO A 59 13.39 -14.08 -33.71
C PRO A 59 12.82 -14.31 -35.11
N TYR A 60 13.28 -13.51 -36.08
CA TYR A 60 13.01 -13.76 -37.48
C TYR A 60 13.80 -14.99 -37.95
N PHE A 61 13.29 -15.71 -38.94
CA PHE A 61 14.00 -16.90 -39.43
C PHE A 61 15.35 -16.51 -40.03
N GLY A 62 16.45 -17.05 -39.48
CA GLY A 62 17.81 -16.78 -39.93
C GLY A 62 18.44 -15.49 -39.39
N ASP A 63 17.73 -14.70 -38.57
CA ASP A 63 18.27 -13.47 -37.97
C ASP A 63 17.84 -13.33 -36.51
N ASN A 64 18.81 -13.37 -35.60
CA ASN A 64 18.57 -13.25 -34.16
C ASN A 64 18.35 -11.81 -33.70
N TYR A 65 18.77 -10.81 -34.49
CA TYR A 65 18.59 -9.41 -34.19
C TYR A 65 17.16 -8.97 -34.52
N TYR A 66 16.70 -9.23 -35.74
CA TYR A 66 15.31 -8.91 -36.11
C TYR A 66 14.34 -9.83 -35.38
N LYS A 67 13.30 -9.23 -34.82
CA LYS A 67 12.18 -9.96 -34.19
C LYS A 67 10.93 -9.82 -35.04
N GLN A 68 10.09 -10.84 -35.01
CA GLN A 68 8.81 -10.88 -35.72
C GLN A 68 7.87 -9.74 -35.26
N ASP A 69 7.00 -9.33 -36.17
CA ASP A 69 5.89 -8.43 -35.90
C ASP A 69 4.75 -9.20 -35.24
N ILE A 70 4.57 -9.01 -33.94
CA ILE A 70 3.58 -9.73 -33.12
C ILE A 70 2.91 -8.78 -32.14
N GLN A 71 1.74 -9.17 -31.64
CA GLN A 71 1.13 -8.50 -30.49
C GLN A 71 1.99 -8.70 -29.24
N CYS A 72 2.19 -7.63 -28.45
CA CYS A 72 3.01 -7.67 -27.24
C CYS A 72 2.54 -8.78 -26.28
N GLY A 73 3.38 -9.81 -26.10
CA GLY A 73 3.05 -10.97 -25.25
C GLY A 73 2.90 -10.63 -23.76
N VAL A 74 3.61 -9.62 -23.26
CA VAL A 74 3.49 -9.15 -21.87
C VAL A 74 2.10 -8.54 -21.64
N ALA A 75 1.71 -7.57 -22.48
CA ALA A 75 0.41 -6.91 -22.39
C ALA A 75 -0.74 -7.89 -22.59
N LYS A 76 -0.62 -8.81 -23.57
CA LYS A 76 -1.60 -9.87 -23.81
C LYS A 76 -1.78 -10.75 -22.59
N LYS A 77 -0.68 -11.26 -22.02
CA LYS A 77 -0.75 -12.18 -20.89
C LYS A 77 -1.27 -11.50 -19.61
N ALA A 78 -0.88 -10.25 -19.38
CA ALA A 78 -1.37 -9.45 -18.26
C ALA A 78 -2.89 -9.23 -18.37
N LEU A 79 -3.39 -8.85 -19.54
CA LEU A 79 -4.81 -8.62 -19.79
C LEU A 79 -5.64 -9.90 -19.69
N GLU A 80 -5.16 -11.00 -20.25
CA GLU A 80 -5.77 -12.33 -20.07
C GLU A 80 -5.89 -12.69 -18.59
N ASN A 81 -4.81 -12.55 -17.83
CA ASN A 81 -4.81 -12.85 -16.41
C ASN A 81 -5.72 -11.91 -15.61
N TYR A 82 -5.73 -10.62 -15.91
CA TYR A 82 -6.67 -9.66 -15.31
C TYR A 82 -8.09 -10.16 -15.48
N ILE A 83 -8.51 -10.38 -16.73
CA ILE A 83 -9.89 -10.79 -17.04
C ILE A 83 -10.21 -12.12 -16.37
N LEU A 84 -9.37 -13.15 -16.53
CA LEU A 84 -9.62 -14.48 -15.97
C LEU A 84 -9.76 -14.47 -14.43
N ARG A 85 -9.07 -13.57 -13.74
CA ARG A 85 -9.11 -13.47 -12.27
C ARG A 85 -10.23 -12.59 -11.76
N THR A 86 -10.63 -11.56 -12.52
CA THR A 86 -11.65 -10.60 -12.07
C THR A 86 -13.01 -10.80 -12.72
N PHE A 87 -13.17 -11.64 -13.75
CA PHE A 87 -14.44 -11.77 -14.50
C PHE A 87 -15.65 -12.08 -13.62
N HIS A 88 -15.46 -12.85 -12.55
CA HIS A 88 -16.53 -13.21 -11.62
C HIS A 88 -17.21 -11.99 -10.95
N VAL A 89 -16.53 -10.84 -10.84
CA VAL A 89 -17.13 -9.61 -10.26
C VAL A 89 -18.19 -8.98 -11.16
N LEU A 90 -18.23 -9.40 -12.42
CA LEU A 90 -19.26 -8.98 -13.36
C LEU A 90 -20.54 -9.81 -13.23
N ASN A 91 -20.54 -10.90 -12.46
CA ASN A 91 -21.74 -11.66 -12.16
C ASN A 91 -22.72 -10.76 -11.40
N ASN A 92 -23.88 -10.48 -11.99
CA ASN A 92 -24.88 -9.53 -11.49
C ASN A 92 -24.44 -8.06 -11.45
N ALA A 93 -23.35 -7.69 -12.13
CA ALA A 93 -22.95 -6.30 -12.25
C ALA A 93 -23.97 -5.50 -13.06
N ASN A 94 -24.35 -4.33 -12.56
CA ASN A 94 -25.15 -3.37 -13.32
C ASN A 94 -24.32 -2.76 -14.47
N LYS A 95 -24.98 -2.06 -15.39
CA LYS A 95 -24.32 -1.44 -16.56
C LYS A 95 -23.18 -0.52 -16.19
N GLN A 96 -23.31 0.25 -15.10
CA GLN A 96 -22.24 1.14 -14.65
C GLN A 96 -21.00 0.36 -14.20
N LYS A 97 -21.17 -0.71 -13.41
CA LYS A 97 -20.08 -1.60 -13.01
C LYS A 97 -19.45 -2.27 -14.23
N GLN A 98 -20.25 -2.73 -15.20
CA GLN A 98 -19.72 -3.28 -16.46
C GLN A 98 -18.89 -2.25 -17.24
N GLN A 99 -19.37 -1.01 -17.35
CA GLN A 99 -18.65 0.07 -18.03
C GLN A 99 -17.31 0.39 -17.34
N ASN A 100 -17.31 0.46 -16.01
CA ASN A 100 -16.10 0.73 -15.24
C ASN A 100 -15.10 -0.44 -15.32
N TYR A 101 -15.58 -1.67 -15.42
CA TYR A 101 -14.72 -2.84 -15.65
C TYR A 101 -13.97 -2.76 -16.97
N VAL A 102 -14.66 -2.40 -18.06
CA VAL A 102 -14.00 -2.31 -19.37
C VAL A 102 -13.08 -1.10 -19.47
N ASP A 103 -13.43 0.01 -18.82
CA ASP A 103 -12.59 1.21 -18.74
C ASP A 103 -11.32 0.94 -17.92
N SER A 104 -11.45 0.31 -16.74
CA SER A 104 -10.30 -0.12 -15.94
C SER A 104 -9.42 -1.13 -16.67
N ALA A 105 -10.00 -2.11 -17.38
CA ALA A 105 -9.24 -3.05 -18.19
C ALA A 105 -8.38 -2.35 -19.27
N PHE A 106 -8.93 -1.32 -19.92
CA PHE A 106 -8.21 -0.52 -20.90
C PHE A 106 -7.04 0.24 -20.26
N TYR A 107 -7.26 0.94 -19.14
CA TYR A 107 -6.19 1.68 -18.47
C TYR A 107 -5.11 0.76 -17.88
N PHE A 108 -5.49 -0.41 -17.38
CA PHE A 108 -4.55 -1.44 -16.96
C PHE A 108 -3.67 -1.91 -18.13
N PHE A 109 -4.29 -2.27 -19.26
CA PHE A 109 -3.58 -2.61 -20.49
C PHE A 109 -2.63 -1.48 -20.92
N LYS A 110 -3.13 -0.24 -21.01
CA LYS A 110 -2.39 0.93 -21.48
C LYS A 110 -1.18 1.20 -20.60
N TYR A 111 -1.33 1.07 -19.28
CA TYR A 111 -0.22 1.18 -18.34
C TYR A 111 0.85 0.12 -18.61
N ILE A 112 0.46 -1.16 -18.68
CA ILE A 112 1.41 -2.26 -18.91
C ILE A 112 2.13 -2.06 -20.25
N TYR A 113 1.39 -1.80 -21.33
CA TYR A 113 1.97 -1.64 -22.66
C TYR A 113 2.95 -0.46 -22.75
N LEU A 114 2.56 0.72 -22.27
CA LEU A 114 3.42 1.91 -22.29
C LEU A 114 4.60 1.78 -21.33
N SER A 115 4.39 1.27 -20.13
CA SER A 115 5.48 0.99 -19.18
C SER A 115 6.50 0.02 -19.77
N GLU A 116 6.01 -1.01 -20.47
CA GLU A 116 6.90 -1.93 -21.16
C GLU A 116 7.71 -1.23 -22.24
N GLN A 117 7.09 -0.45 -23.13
CA GLN A 117 7.84 0.25 -24.18
C GLN A 117 8.83 1.29 -23.64
N LEU A 118 8.38 2.14 -22.71
CA LEU A 118 9.19 3.23 -22.17
C LEU A 118 10.41 2.70 -21.42
N ASN A 119 10.24 1.68 -20.57
CA ASN A 119 11.37 1.07 -19.90
C ASN A 119 12.34 0.41 -20.89
N GLY A 120 11.83 -0.26 -21.93
CA GLY A 120 12.67 -0.88 -22.94
C GLY A 120 13.50 0.12 -23.73
N LEU A 121 12.90 1.25 -24.12
CA LEU A 121 13.61 2.35 -24.76
C LEU A 121 14.63 3.00 -23.81
N PHE A 122 14.28 3.16 -22.53
CA PHE A 122 15.09 3.88 -21.56
C PHE A 122 16.33 3.10 -21.10
N ILE A 123 16.33 1.77 -21.17
CA ILE A 123 17.50 0.96 -20.81
C ILE A 123 18.39 0.59 -22.02
N ASN A 124 18.00 0.99 -23.22
CA ASN A 124 18.73 0.67 -24.44
C ASN A 124 19.61 1.85 -24.86
N ASP A 125 20.91 1.73 -24.65
CA ASP A 125 21.88 2.80 -24.89
C ASP A 125 21.84 3.30 -26.35
N ASP A 126 21.77 2.40 -27.34
CA ASP A 126 21.67 2.76 -28.76
C ASP A 126 20.42 3.61 -29.05
N LYS A 127 19.30 3.31 -28.40
CA LYS A 127 18.05 4.08 -28.53
C LYS A 127 18.16 5.43 -27.86
N LEU A 128 18.77 5.50 -26.68
CA LEU A 128 19.00 6.76 -25.97
C LEU A 128 19.93 7.67 -26.76
N GLU A 129 21.01 7.13 -27.31
CA GLU A 129 21.97 7.87 -28.15
C GLU A 129 21.28 8.40 -29.42
N TYR A 130 20.51 7.54 -30.10
CA TYR A 130 19.72 7.95 -31.26
C TYR A 130 18.72 9.09 -30.95
N LEU A 131 18.07 9.05 -29.79
CA LEU A 131 17.14 10.10 -29.35
C LEU A 131 17.87 11.38 -28.89
N GLY A 132 19.12 11.27 -28.46
CA GLY A 132 19.95 12.38 -28.00
C GLY A 132 19.25 13.24 -26.95
N LYS A 133 19.13 14.54 -27.20
CA LYS A 133 18.46 15.50 -26.29
C LYS A 133 16.98 15.21 -26.05
N TYR A 134 16.32 14.45 -26.93
CA TYR A 134 14.91 14.10 -26.78
C TYR A 134 14.69 12.94 -25.82
N SER A 135 15.73 12.20 -25.41
CA SER A 135 15.62 11.12 -24.42
C SER A 135 14.97 11.57 -23.09
N ILE A 136 15.11 12.85 -22.72
CA ILE A 136 14.46 13.44 -21.53
C ILE A 136 12.93 13.38 -21.63
N SER A 137 12.34 13.43 -22.84
CA SER A 137 10.89 13.33 -22.99
C SER A 137 10.36 11.96 -22.56
N LEU A 138 11.17 10.89 -22.67
CA LEU A 138 10.82 9.57 -22.15
C LEU A 138 10.55 9.62 -20.64
N LEU A 139 11.32 10.40 -19.87
CA LEU A 139 11.07 10.57 -18.44
C LEU A 139 9.72 11.25 -18.18
N THR A 140 9.36 12.25 -19.00
CA THR A 140 8.05 12.91 -18.88
C THR A 140 6.91 11.95 -19.22
N GLU A 141 7.11 11.10 -20.23
CA GLU A 141 6.13 10.05 -20.57
C GLU A 141 6.02 8.99 -19.47
N ILE A 142 7.13 8.57 -18.85
CA ILE A 142 7.13 7.67 -17.69
C ILE A 142 6.36 8.30 -16.53
N LEU A 143 6.55 9.59 -16.24
CA LEU A 143 5.81 10.29 -15.19
C LEU A 143 4.30 10.31 -15.50
N SER A 144 3.92 10.43 -16.78
CA SER A 144 2.51 10.41 -17.20
C SER A 144 1.81 9.06 -16.96
N LEU A 145 2.57 7.95 -16.80
CA LEU A 145 2.01 6.65 -16.43
C LEU A 145 1.28 6.68 -15.09
N ARG A 146 1.64 7.61 -14.20
CA ARG A 146 0.91 7.85 -12.94
C ARG A 146 -0.55 8.19 -13.20
N ASP A 147 -0.85 9.01 -14.21
CA ASP A 147 -2.22 9.38 -14.53
C ASP A 147 -3.01 8.21 -15.10
N VAL A 148 -2.35 7.32 -15.86
CA VAL A 148 -2.96 6.07 -16.35
C VAL A 148 -3.31 5.14 -15.18
N LEU A 149 -2.39 4.97 -14.22
CA LEU A 149 -2.64 4.19 -13.00
C LEU A 149 -3.75 4.80 -12.13
N ASN A 150 -3.79 6.13 -12.01
CA ASN A 150 -4.85 6.82 -11.28
C ASN A 150 -6.22 6.56 -11.90
N LYS A 151 -6.32 6.58 -13.23
CA LYS A 151 -7.57 6.26 -13.95
C LYS A 151 -7.96 4.80 -13.77
N PHE A 152 -7.01 3.88 -13.90
CA PHE A 152 -7.23 2.47 -13.57
C PHE A 152 -7.79 2.32 -12.15
N GLY A 153 -7.10 2.88 -11.15
CA GLY A 153 -7.52 2.79 -9.75
C GLY A 153 -8.88 3.44 -9.47
N LYS A 154 -9.21 4.55 -10.14
CA LYS A 154 -10.52 5.21 -10.00
C LYS A 154 -11.67 4.28 -10.38
N ASP A 155 -11.60 3.65 -11.55
CA ASP A 155 -12.68 2.82 -12.07
C ASP A 155 -12.70 1.44 -11.39
N PHE A 156 -11.51 0.93 -11.04
CA PHE A 156 -11.33 -0.36 -10.36
C PHE A 156 -11.80 -0.35 -8.90
N LYS A 157 -11.82 0.81 -8.23
CA LYS A 157 -12.32 0.97 -6.83
C LYS A 157 -13.77 0.54 -6.63
N MET A 158 -14.57 0.43 -7.68
CA MET A 158 -15.98 0.03 -7.56
C MET A 158 -16.19 -1.48 -7.36
N PHE A 159 -15.13 -2.28 -7.44
CA PHE A 159 -15.14 -3.70 -7.16
C PHE A 159 -14.57 -3.95 -5.76
N SER A 160 -15.29 -3.48 -4.74
CA SER A 160 -14.94 -3.69 -3.32
C SER A 160 -14.68 -5.17 -3.01
N GLU A 161 -15.32 -6.08 -3.75
CA GLU A 161 -15.14 -7.53 -3.60
C GLU A 161 -13.71 -8.00 -3.93
N LEU A 162 -12.95 -7.23 -4.73
CA LEU A 162 -11.54 -7.49 -5.04
C LEU A 162 -10.59 -6.94 -3.99
N TYR A 163 -11.07 -6.02 -3.14
CA TYR A 163 -10.35 -5.54 -1.97
C TYR A 163 -10.70 -6.36 -0.72
N ASN A 164 -11.70 -7.26 -0.79
CA ASN A 164 -12.07 -8.13 0.31
C ASN A 164 -10.84 -8.91 0.79
N GLY A 165 -10.47 -8.66 2.05
CA GLY A 165 -9.32 -9.28 2.69
C GLY A 165 -8.08 -8.38 2.78
N GLN A 166 -8.09 -7.19 2.18
CA GLN A 166 -7.08 -6.18 2.51
C GLN A 166 -7.43 -5.54 3.84
N SER A 167 -6.53 -5.67 4.80
CA SER A 167 -6.66 -5.00 6.09
C SER A 167 -6.12 -3.56 5.98
N LEU A 168 -6.77 -2.62 6.68
CA LEU A 168 -6.29 -1.25 6.88
C LEU A 168 -6.11 -1.03 8.38
N LEU A 169 -4.92 -0.62 8.78
CA LEU A 169 -4.62 -0.17 10.13
C LEU A 169 -4.58 1.36 10.18
N LEU A 170 -5.53 1.93 10.91
CA LEU A 170 -5.55 3.34 11.25
C LEU A 170 -4.75 3.56 12.54
N VAL A 171 -3.65 4.30 12.49
CA VAL A 171 -2.81 4.63 13.66
C VAL A 171 -2.99 6.07 14.09
N GLU A 172 -2.77 6.35 15.37
CA GLU A 172 -2.95 7.69 15.92
C GLU A 172 -1.94 8.67 15.31
N GLY A 173 -0.66 8.49 15.56
CA GLY A 173 0.38 9.45 15.23
C GLY A 173 1.29 9.06 14.07
N LYS A 174 2.27 9.93 13.85
CA LYS A 174 3.35 9.70 12.88
C LYS A 174 4.43 8.77 13.43
N SER A 175 4.57 8.69 14.75
CA SER A 175 5.48 7.77 15.45
C SER A 175 5.13 6.33 15.13
N GLU A 176 3.86 5.95 15.31
CA GLU A 176 3.39 4.57 15.13
C GLU A 176 3.46 4.18 13.65
N LEU A 177 3.08 5.10 12.74
CA LEU A 177 3.27 4.91 11.31
C LEU A 177 4.74 4.64 10.97
N LYS A 178 5.67 5.44 11.51
CA LYS A 178 7.12 5.26 11.28
C LYS A 178 7.67 4.01 11.93
N PHE A 179 7.14 3.60 13.07
CA PHE A 179 7.50 2.34 13.69
C PHE A 179 7.15 1.16 12.77
N ILE A 180 5.91 1.12 12.25
CA ILE A 180 5.46 0.01 11.39
C ILE A 180 6.22 -0.01 10.06
N GLU A 181 6.45 1.15 9.45
CA GLU A 181 7.27 1.26 8.22
C GLU A 181 8.66 0.64 8.39
N TYR A 182 9.30 0.84 9.55
CA TYR A 182 10.66 0.33 9.81
C TYR A 182 10.66 -1.08 10.41
N LEU A 183 9.59 -1.48 11.10
CA LEU A 183 9.44 -2.82 11.67
C LEU A 183 9.43 -3.92 10.60
N GLY A 184 8.97 -3.63 9.38
CA GLY A 184 9.01 -4.60 8.29
C GLY A 184 10.16 -4.42 7.29
N GLY A 185 11.13 -3.56 7.61
CA GLY A 185 12.29 -3.27 6.74
C GLY A 185 11.91 -2.71 5.36
N ASP A 186 12.90 -2.58 4.49
CA ASP A 186 12.68 -2.30 3.05
C ASP A 186 11.82 -3.38 2.36
N ASP A 187 11.54 -4.49 3.05
CA ASP A 187 10.77 -5.65 2.57
C ASP A 187 9.24 -5.51 2.66
N ILE A 188 8.68 -4.50 3.36
CA ILE A 188 7.24 -4.17 3.22
C ILE A 188 6.90 -3.75 1.78
N LEU A 189 7.88 -3.21 1.05
CA LEU A 189 7.71 -2.89 -0.37
C LEU A 189 8.01 -4.08 -1.29
N SER A 190 8.70 -5.13 -0.81
CA SER A 190 9.21 -6.21 -1.66
C SER A 190 8.37 -7.49 -1.65
N ASN A 191 7.63 -7.80 -0.56
CA ASN A 191 6.89 -9.05 -0.46
C ASN A 191 5.41 -8.85 -0.10
N SER A 192 4.62 -8.67 -1.15
CA SER A 192 3.29 -9.28 -1.34
C SER A 192 2.30 -9.18 -0.16
N PHE A 193 1.42 -8.17 -0.22
CA PHE A 193 0.11 -8.12 0.46
C PHE A 193 0.10 -8.49 1.96
N THR A 194 0.01 -7.50 2.85
CA THR A 194 -0.47 -7.82 4.21
C THR A 194 -1.45 -6.79 4.76
N PHE A 195 -1.15 -5.48 4.81
CA PHE A 195 -2.15 -4.46 5.13
C PHE A 195 -1.66 -3.04 4.84
N ILE A 196 -2.60 -2.10 4.67
CA ILE A 196 -2.32 -0.66 4.52
C ILE A 196 -2.23 -0.03 5.92
N VAL A 197 -1.37 0.97 6.10
CA VAL A 197 -1.28 1.75 7.35
C VAL A 197 -1.47 3.22 7.04
N GLU A 198 -2.40 3.88 7.72
CA GLU A 198 -2.63 5.33 7.60
C GLU A 198 -2.75 5.99 8.98
N SER A 199 -2.26 7.22 9.11
CA SER A 199 -2.45 8.01 10.32
C SER A 199 -3.73 8.85 10.26
N TYR A 200 -4.56 8.78 11.30
CA TYR A 200 -5.76 9.63 11.41
C TYR A 200 -5.51 10.97 12.13
N ASN A 201 -4.26 11.33 12.44
CA ASN A 201 -3.88 12.63 13.03
C ASN A 201 -3.51 13.70 11.97
N GLY A 202 -4.00 13.55 10.73
CA GLY A 202 -4.04 14.67 9.78
C GLY A 202 -4.80 15.86 10.39
N LYS A 203 -4.39 17.10 10.10
CA LYS A 203 -4.83 18.37 10.74
C LYS A 203 -6.35 18.60 10.90
N GLY A 204 -7.20 17.73 10.37
CA GLY A 204 -8.65 17.75 10.56
C GLY A 204 -9.26 16.56 11.31
N ASN A 205 -8.61 15.42 11.51
CA ASN A 205 -9.33 14.15 11.75
C ASN A 205 -9.48 13.72 13.22
N LYS A 206 -9.15 14.58 14.19
CA LYS A 206 -9.26 14.25 15.63
C LYS A 206 -10.68 14.13 16.18
N LEU A 207 -11.69 14.61 15.44
CA LEU A 207 -13.08 14.54 15.88
C LEU A 207 -13.62 13.11 15.70
N PRO A 208 -14.33 12.53 16.68
CA PRO A 208 -14.83 11.15 16.57
C PRO A 208 -15.63 10.88 15.30
N LYS A 209 -16.47 11.83 14.89
CA LYS A 209 -17.26 11.74 13.66
C LYS A 209 -16.41 11.66 12.38
N ARG A 210 -15.20 12.21 12.36
CA ARG A 210 -14.31 12.14 11.18
C ARG A 210 -13.59 10.80 11.09
N ILE A 211 -13.23 10.22 12.24
CA ILE A 211 -12.70 8.85 12.30
C ILE A 211 -13.82 7.87 11.88
N GLU A 212 -15.05 8.07 12.36
CA GLU A 212 -16.22 7.30 11.92
C GLU A 212 -16.39 7.33 10.40
N MET A 213 -16.45 8.52 9.80
CA MET A 213 -16.56 8.68 8.34
C MET A 213 -15.40 8.00 7.58
N LEU A 214 -14.19 8.03 8.14
CA LEU A 214 -13.03 7.36 7.54
C LEU A 214 -13.18 5.83 7.58
N ILE A 215 -13.62 5.29 8.73
CA ILE A 215 -13.88 3.86 8.90
C ILE A 215 -14.97 3.42 7.92
N GLU A 216 -16.10 4.13 7.88
CA GLU A 216 -17.23 3.83 6.99
C GLU A 216 -16.82 3.89 5.51
N ASP A 217 -16.08 4.92 5.09
CA ASP A 217 -15.58 5.06 3.71
C ASP A 217 -14.71 3.86 3.31
N TYR A 218 -13.78 3.41 4.16
CA TYR A 218 -12.97 2.24 3.85
C TYR A 218 -13.73 0.91 3.94
N GLN A 219 -14.70 0.78 4.85
CA GLN A 219 -15.57 -0.39 4.90
C GLN A 219 -16.41 -0.52 3.64
N THR A 220 -16.94 0.59 3.10
CA THR A 220 -17.69 0.58 1.82
C THR A 220 -16.81 0.14 0.64
N LYS A 221 -15.49 0.34 0.74
CA LYS A 221 -14.50 -0.11 -0.25
C LYS A 221 -14.06 -1.57 -0.05
N GLY A 222 -14.53 -2.27 1.00
CA GLY A 222 -14.23 -3.69 1.24
C GLY A 222 -13.05 -3.95 2.18
N TYR A 223 -12.51 -2.94 2.86
CA TYR A 223 -11.38 -3.11 3.78
C TYR A 223 -11.82 -3.67 5.14
N SER A 224 -10.99 -4.56 5.69
CA SER A 224 -11.05 -4.94 7.10
C SER A 224 -10.34 -3.89 7.95
N ILE A 225 -11.09 -3.14 8.75
CA ILE A 225 -10.53 -2.01 9.51
C ILE A 225 -10.01 -2.46 10.87
N TYR A 226 -8.79 -2.04 11.17
CA TYR A 226 -8.12 -2.11 12.45
C TYR A 226 -7.75 -0.70 12.89
N ILE A 227 -7.76 -0.44 14.19
CA ILE A 227 -7.40 0.87 14.73
C ILE A 227 -6.46 0.72 15.91
N GLN A 228 -5.48 1.61 15.97
CA GLN A 228 -4.61 1.79 17.10
C GLN A 228 -4.78 3.21 17.65
N GLY A 229 -4.78 3.35 18.96
CA GLY A 229 -4.65 4.64 19.64
C GLY A 229 -4.17 4.51 21.07
N ASP A 230 -4.14 5.63 21.76
CA ASP A 230 -3.78 5.74 23.18
C ASP A 230 -5.05 5.83 24.06
N GLU A 231 -5.03 5.31 25.29
CA GLU A 231 -6.11 5.51 26.26
C GLU A 231 -6.09 6.97 26.76
N ASP A 232 -7.19 7.71 26.58
CA ASP A 232 -7.34 9.05 27.15
C ASP A 232 -7.73 8.94 28.64
N GLY A 233 -6.76 9.05 29.54
CA GLY A 233 -6.95 9.07 31.00
C GLY A 233 -5.64 8.94 31.79
N ASP A 234 -5.66 9.28 33.08
CA ASP A 234 -4.48 9.34 33.98
C ASP A 234 -3.87 7.96 34.34
N GLY A 235 -3.97 6.95 33.47
CA GLY A 235 -3.33 5.63 33.67
C GLY A 235 -3.89 4.80 34.84
N ASP A 236 -5.02 5.20 35.42
CA ASP A 236 -5.70 4.56 36.55
C ASP A 236 -6.93 3.72 36.14
N GLY A 237 -7.21 3.62 34.84
CA GLY A 237 -8.35 2.87 34.30
C GLY A 237 -9.69 3.62 34.38
N SER A 238 -9.70 4.89 34.77
CA SER A 238 -10.88 5.78 34.72
C SER A 238 -11.07 6.48 33.36
N GLY A 239 -10.17 6.21 32.41
CA GLY A 239 -10.10 6.87 31.10
C GLY A 239 -11.35 6.68 30.24
N TYR A 240 -11.66 7.71 29.45
CA TYR A 240 -12.70 7.64 28.44
C TYR A 240 -12.20 6.74 27.31
N ASP A 241 -12.76 5.53 27.18
CA ASP A 241 -12.47 4.66 26.03
C ASP A 241 -12.99 5.34 24.75
N LYS A 242 -12.08 6.05 24.08
CA LYS A 242 -12.36 6.82 22.86
C LYS A 242 -12.89 5.95 21.71
N PHE A 243 -12.70 4.63 21.78
CA PHE A 243 -13.20 3.70 20.78
C PHE A 243 -14.48 2.98 21.19
N LYS A 244 -14.92 3.09 22.45
CA LYS A 244 -16.19 2.53 22.94
C LYS A 244 -17.36 2.96 22.07
N TYR A 245 -17.39 4.22 21.65
CA TYR A 245 -18.40 4.74 20.72
C TYR A 245 -18.53 3.91 19.44
N TYR A 246 -17.41 3.55 18.80
CA TYR A 246 -17.42 2.78 17.55
C TYR A 246 -17.74 1.30 17.80
N VAL A 247 -17.37 0.76 18.97
CA VAL A 247 -17.71 -0.61 19.37
C VAL A 247 -19.21 -0.74 19.65
N ASP A 248 -19.78 0.17 20.44
CA ASP A 248 -21.20 0.17 20.81
C ASP A 248 -22.11 0.35 19.59
N LYS A 249 -21.66 1.11 18.58
CA LYS A 249 -22.34 1.24 17.28
C LYS A 249 -22.15 0.03 16.36
N GLY A 250 -21.21 -0.87 16.64
CA GLY A 250 -20.85 -1.97 15.76
C GLY A 250 -20.02 -1.56 14.53
N THR A 251 -19.52 -0.32 14.49
CA THR A 251 -18.66 0.17 13.40
C THR A 251 -17.33 -0.59 13.36
N ILE A 252 -16.77 -0.96 14.51
CA ILE A 252 -15.55 -1.77 14.60
C ILE A 252 -15.66 -2.79 15.74
N SER A 253 -15.12 -3.99 15.54
CA SER A 253 -15.07 -4.99 16.59
C SER A 253 -13.97 -4.66 17.60
N LYS A 254 -14.23 -4.87 18.91
CA LYS A 254 -13.21 -4.71 19.97
C LYS A 254 -11.93 -5.48 19.69
N LYS A 255 -12.02 -6.65 19.05
CA LYS A 255 -10.84 -7.43 18.68
C LYS A 255 -9.94 -6.72 17.68
N ASN A 256 -10.45 -5.80 16.87
CA ASN A 256 -9.71 -5.04 15.85
C ASN A 256 -9.12 -3.72 16.39
N ILE A 257 -9.21 -3.49 17.69
CA ILE A 257 -8.68 -2.30 18.35
C ILE A 257 -7.42 -2.69 19.14
N PHE A 258 -6.38 -1.87 19.04
CA PHE A 258 -5.24 -1.89 19.95
C PHE A 258 -5.13 -0.54 20.66
N GLN A 259 -5.09 -0.55 21.99
CA GLN A 259 -4.94 0.67 22.79
C GLN A 259 -3.65 0.57 23.62
N PHE A 260 -2.79 1.60 23.55
CA PHE A 260 -1.71 1.78 24.52
C PHE A 260 -2.29 2.44 25.77
N LYS A 261 -1.83 1.99 26.94
CA LYS A 261 -2.24 2.59 28.22
C LYS A 261 -1.83 4.07 28.35
N TYR A 262 -0.66 4.42 27.82
CA TYR A 262 -0.17 5.79 27.73
C TYR A 262 0.13 6.08 26.25
N ASP A 263 1.30 6.63 25.96
CA ASP A 263 1.79 6.84 24.59
C ASP A 263 2.64 5.66 24.08
N PHE A 264 2.86 5.65 22.76
CA PHE A 264 3.75 4.69 22.11
C PHE A 264 5.14 4.61 22.75
N GLU A 265 5.72 5.75 23.15
CA GLU A 265 7.05 5.73 23.78
C GLU A 265 7.06 5.00 25.13
N SER A 266 5.98 5.12 25.91
CA SER A 266 5.82 4.45 27.20
C SER A 266 5.69 2.93 27.04
N SER A 267 5.32 2.45 25.86
CA SER A 267 5.22 1.02 25.55
C SER A 267 6.59 0.34 25.36
N ILE A 268 7.66 1.12 25.15
CA ILE A 268 9.00 0.64 24.86
C ILE A 268 9.68 0.19 26.18
N PRO A 269 10.32 -0.99 26.22
CA PRO A 269 11.13 -1.39 27.37
C PRO A 269 12.18 -0.33 27.70
N ILE A 270 12.28 0.02 28.99
CA ILE A 270 13.08 1.17 29.44
C ILE A 270 14.56 1.03 29.09
N GLU A 271 15.07 -0.20 29.12
CA GLU A 271 16.46 -0.50 28.74
C GLU A 271 16.70 -0.20 27.25
N ILE A 272 15.74 -0.55 26.39
CA ILE A 272 15.83 -0.28 24.96
C ILE A 272 15.70 1.22 24.69
N LEU A 273 14.72 1.87 25.32
CA LEU A 273 14.53 3.31 25.17
C LEU A 273 15.76 4.10 25.63
N PHE A 274 16.38 3.71 26.74
CA PHE A 274 17.60 4.33 27.24
C PHE A 274 18.73 4.24 26.21
N HIS A 275 19.00 3.05 25.66
CA HIS A 275 20.02 2.88 24.63
C HIS A 275 19.73 3.72 23.38
N ILE A 276 18.48 3.78 22.93
CA ILE A 276 18.08 4.64 21.80
C ILE A 276 18.36 6.12 22.12
N LEU A 277 17.99 6.60 23.30
CA LEU A 277 18.21 7.99 23.71
C LEU A 277 19.69 8.34 23.86
N GLN A 278 20.52 7.39 24.32
CA GLN A 278 21.98 7.55 24.35
C GLN A 278 22.57 7.66 22.94
N GLU A 279 22.16 6.79 22.02
CA GLU A 279 22.60 6.85 20.62
C GLU A 279 22.19 8.16 19.92
N LEU A 280 21.00 8.67 20.24
CA LEU A 280 20.51 9.96 19.75
C LEU A 280 21.16 11.16 20.48
N GLY A 281 21.99 10.90 21.49
CA GLY A 281 22.83 11.88 22.16
C GLY A 281 22.18 12.63 23.33
N TYR A 282 21.02 12.20 23.82
CA TYR A 282 20.27 12.89 24.88
C TYR A 282 20.64 12.46 26.31
N LEU A 283 21.14 11.23 26.51
CA LEU A 283 21.41 10.65 27.83
C LEU A 283 22.86 10.14 27.98
N LYS A 284 23.83 10.80 27.32
CA LYS A 284 25.22 10.32 27.27
C LYS A 284 25.87 10.17 28.65
N ASP A 285 25.54 11.06 29.57
CA ASP A 285 26.13 11.13 30.91
C ASP A 285 25.22 10.53 32.01
N ASN A 286 24.08 9.96 31.62
CA ASN A 286 23.13 9.34 32.54
C ASN A 286 23.30 7.82 32.59
N SER A 287 22.89 7.22 33.71
CA SER A 287 22.85 5.77 33.90
C SER A 287 21.44 5.23 33.68
N LEU A 288 21.33 3.94 33.35
CA LEU A 288 20.04 3.25 33.23
C LEU A 288 19.24 3.29 34.54
N ASP A 289 19.94 3.24 35.68
CA ASP A 289 19.35 3.33 37.01
C ASP A 289 18.59 4.65 37.23
N ASP A 290 19.03 5.72 36.57
CA ASP A 290 18.36 7.03 36.65
C ASP A 290 16.97 6.99 36.02
N LEU A 291 16.72 6.08 35.07
CA LEU A 291 15.39 5.85 34.49
C LEU A 291 14.57 4.78 35.19
N ILE A 292 15.20 3.68 35.64
CA ILE A 292 14.50 2.58 36.31
C ILE A 292 13.86 3.03 37.64
N LYS A 293 14.49 3.97 38.35
CA LYS A 293 14.01 4.49 39.64
C LYS A 293 12.84 5.48 39.51
N LEU A 294 12.38 5.77 38.30
CA LEU A 294 11.36 6.78 38.05
C LEU A 294 9.95 6.25 38.31
N PRO A 295 9.01 7.13 38.72
CA PRO A 295 7.63 6.74 39.00
C PRO A 295 6.95 6.12 37.78
N LYS A 296 6.38 4.92 37.93
CA LYS A 296 5.68 4.18 36.86
C LYS A 296 4.24 4.65 36.57
N ASN A 297 3.79 5.70 37.26
CA ASN A 297 2.43 6.25 37.15
C ASN A 297 2.34 7.47 36.22
N LYS A 298 3.40 7.76 35.44
CA LYS A 298 3.41 8.83 34.44
C LYS A 298 3.88 8.29 33.10
N SER A 299 3.49 8.95 32.01
CA SER A 299 4.04 8.64 30.68
C SER A 299 5.55 8.95 30.62
N ILE A 300 6.28 8.19 29.82
CA ILE A 300 7.73 8.37 29.70
C ILE A 300 8.09 9.74 29.14
N ASN A 301 7.24 10.31 28.27
CA ASN A 301 7.41 11.66 27.74
C ASN A 301 7.37 12.71 28.85
N THR A 302 6.46 12.56 29.83
CA THR A 302 6.38 13.46 31.00
C THR A 302 7.64 13.34 31.86
N ILE A 303 8.08 12.11 32.09
CA ILE A 303 9.27 11.81 32.90
C ILE A 303 10.54 12.39 32.25
N LEU A 304 10.72 12.17 30.95
CA LEU A 304 11.85 12.68 30.17
C LEU A 304 11.93 14.20 30.22
N LYS A 305 10.78 14.88 30.12
CA LYS A 305 10.70 16.34 30.20
C LYS A 305 11.01 16.86 31.60
N GLU A 306 10.38 16.29 32.65
CA GLU A 306 10.54 16.78 34.03
C GLU A 306 11.94 16.53 34.60
N LYS A 307 12.59 15.41 34.24
CA LYS A 307 13.84 14.96 34.86
C LYS A 307 15.09 15.24 34.03
N PHE A 308 14.96 15.23 32.71
CA PHE A 308 16.11 15.32 31.80
C PHE A 308 16.00 16.51 30.84
N ASP A 309 14.93 17.32 30.92
CA ASP A 309 14.62 18.41 29.98
C ASP A 309 14.54 17.93 28.51
N ILE A 310 14.15 16.67 28.31
CA ILE A 310 13.99 16.07 26.99
C ILE A 310 12.52 16.17 26.58
N ASP A 311 12.23 17.08 25.65
CA ASP A 311 10.91 17.22 25.04
C ASP A 311 10.83 16.41 23.74
N THR A 312 10.13 15.27 23.78
CA THR A 312 10.05 14.34 22.65
C THR A 312 9.24 14.86 21.46
N GLU A 313 8.36 15.84 21.69
CA GLU A 313 7.61 16.53 20.63
C GLU A 313 8.51 17.47 19.82
N LYS A 314 9.57 17.99 20.45
CA LYS A 314 10.56 18.84 19.76
C LYS A 314 11.51 17.99 18.92
N ASN A 315 12.03 18.60 17.85
CA ASN A 315 13.05 18.00 16.96
C ASN A 315 12.69 16.65 16.33
N LYS A 316 11.39 16.31 16.25
CA LYS A 316 10.89 15.04 15.70
C LYS A 316 11.42 13.80 16.44
N LEU A 317 11.80 13.94 17.71
CA LEU A 317 12.44 12.88 18.50
C LEU A 317 11.58 11.61 18.57
N LYS A 318 10.26 11.74 18.78
CA LYS A 318 9.31 10.59 18.70
C LYS A 318 9.48 9.74 17.44
N THR A 319 9.56 10.39 16.28
CA THR A 319 9.75 9.66 15.01
C THR A 319 11.14 9.06 14.87
N GLN A 320 12.18 9.64 15.48
CA GLN A 320 13.52 9.06 15.48
C GLN A 320 13.58 7.81 16.38
N ILE A 321 12.96 7.88 17.56
CA ILE A 321 12.80 6.75 18.47
C ILE A 321 12.05 5.62 17.76
N ALA A 322 10.89 5.91 17.14
CA ALA A 322 10.08 4.96 16.40
C ALA A 322 10.85 4.21 15.29
N LYS A 323 11.70 4.93 14.54
CA LYS A 323 12.57 4.32 13.52
C LYS A 323 13.59 3.37 14.12
N LYS A 324 14.28 3.82 15.18
CA LYS A 324 15.32 3.03 15.86
C LYS A 324 14.74 1.76 16.48
N ILE A 325 13.61 1.86 17.18
CA ILE A 325 12.97 0.70 17.78
C ILE A 325 12.42 -0.27 16.72
N GLY A 326 11.86 0.23 15.61
CA GLY A 326 11.45 -0.60 14.47
C GLY A 326 12.60 -1.46 13.94
N ASN A 327 13.76 -0.85 13.71
CA ASN A 327 14.98 -1.55 13.27
C ASN A 327 15.51 -2.54 14.31
N ILE A 328 15.50 -2.17 15.59
CA ILE A 328 15.96 -3.07 16.67
C ILE A 328 15.08 -4.31 16.72
N ILE A 329 13.76 -4.14 16.71
CA ILE A 329 12.82 -5.28 16.78
C ILE A 329 12.87 -6.12 15.50
N PHE A 330 13.06 -5.51 14.34
CA PHE A 330 13.20 -6.24 13.07
C PHE A 330 14.45 -7.14 13.06
N ASN A 331 15.58 -6.62 13.54
CA ASN A 331 16.89 -7.29 13.45
C ASN A 331 17.25 -8.18 14.65
N SER A 332 16.33 -8.40 15.58
CA SER A 332 16.62 -9.08 16.85
C SER A 332 15.70 -10.26 17.13
N THR A 333 16.17 -11.16 18.00
CA THR A 333 15.37 -12.26 18.57
C THR A 333 14.49 -11.82 19.74
N TYR A 334 14.32 -10.50 20.00
CA TYR A 334 13.51 -9.99 21.12
C TYR A 334 12.05 -10.49 21.08
N LYS A 335 11.54 -10.88 19.90
CA LYS A 335 10.20 -11.47 19.73
C LYS A 335 10.02 -12.83 20.43
N GLU A 336 11.10 -13.55 20.70
CA GLU A 336 11.04 -14.93 21.24
C GLU A 336 11.33 -15.01 22.75
N THR A 337 11.74 -13.91 23.36
CA THR A 337 12.09 -13.86 24.78
C THR A 337 10.88 -13.53 25.67
N GLU A 338 10.53 -14.43 26.60
CA GLU A 338 9.39 -14.27 27.53
C GLU A 338 9.39 -12.93 28.28
N LYS A 339 10.58 -12.41 28.64
CA LYS A 339 10.75 -11.13 29.34
C LYS A 339 10.03 -9.96 28.66
N TYR A 340 9.98 -9.95 27.32
CA TYR A 340 9.45 -8.81 26.57
C TYR A 340 7.98 -8.96 26.16
N ASN A 341 7.37 -10.13 26.35
CA ASN A 341 5.98 -10.40 26.01
C ASN A 341 4.96 -9.61 26.84
N GLU A 342 5.38 -9.09 28.00
CA GLU A 342 4.53 -8.32 28.90
C GLU A 342 4.36 -6.86 28.44
N PHE A 343 5.33 -6.32 27.69
CA PHE A 343 5.32 -4.94 27.21
C PHE A 343 4.30 -4.73 26.09
N GLU A 344 3.62 -3.58 26.14
CA GLU A 344 2.57 -3.23 25.17
C GLU A 344 3.11 -3.16 23.74
N LEU A 345 4.35 -2.73 23.53
CA LEU A 345 4.98 -2.71 22.22
C LEU A 345 5.00 -4.09 21.55
N PHE A 346 5.33 -5.15 22.30
CA PHE A 346 5.37 -6.52 21.77
C PHE A 346 3.98 -7.17 21.68
N LYS A 347 3.02 -6.69 22.48
CA LYS A 347 1.59 -6.99 22.24
C LYS A 347 1.12 -6.34 20.94
N PHE A 348 1.59 -5.12 20.63
CA PHE A 348 1.28 -4.43 19.40
C PHE A 348 1.88 -5.15 18.18
N THR A 349 3.14 -5.61 18.24
CA THR A 349 3.71 -6.39 17.12
C THR A 349 2.92 -7.67 16.85
N ARG A 350 2.44 -8.38 17.88
CA ARG A 350 1.55 -9.54 17.71
C ARG A 350 0.18 -9.16 17.16
N PHE A 351 -0.35 -8.00 17.57
CA PHE A 351 -1.56 -7.44 16.97
C PHE A 351 -1.35 -7.22 15.47
N LEU A 352 -0.23 -6.64 15.04
CA LEU A 352 0.14 -6.46 13.63
C LEU A 352 0.24 -7.79 12.87
N ASP A 353 0.84 -8.82 13.46
CA ASP A 353 0.94 -10.16 12.86
C ASP A 353 -0.42 -10.85 12.65
N ARG A 354 -1.46 -10.44 13.37
CA ARG A 354 -2.84 -10.91 13.17
C ARG A 354 -3.61 -10.11 12.10
N ILE A 355 -3.10 -8.94 11.71
CA ILE A 355 -3.67 -8.12 10.62
C ILE A 355 -3.24 -8.71 9.27
N LYS A 356 -2.01 -9.25 9.23
CA LYS A 356 -1.48 -10.07 8.14
C LYS A 356 -2.33 -11.32 7.94
#